data_AF-A0A8H7IQ25-F1
#
_entry.id   AF-A0A8H7IQ25-F1
#
_cell.length_a   1.000
_cell.length_b   1.000
_cell.length_c   1.000
_cell.angle_alpha   90.00
_cell.angle_beta   90.00
_cell.angle_gamma   90.00
#
_symmetry.space_group_name_H-M   'P 1'
#
loop_
_entity.id
_entity.type
_entity.pdbx_description
1 polymer ?
#
loop_
_entity_poly.entity_id
_entity_poly.type
_entity_poly.pdbx_seq_one_letter_code
_entity_poly.pdbx_strand_id
1 'polypeptide(L)'
;MPDTRVPGFGGHRLLVSGSSGEEPLAPLFASLERATPRDYQVRRYLHGLAEGPLEIRPEEALPLESNIDLMHGVDFRKGCYVGQELTIRTKHTGVVRKRILPVRLYDLRSEEPESLEFVEGEGIVKAEDVPEGVADVKKIADGAQQQDAEVGQAAAPPARRRKDGRSAGKWLAGVGNVGLALCRLEMMTDVKVAAEGMGPASGGYQPGMKFGLKWTVEGEGGEKDKEFELDE
;
A
#
# COMPACT_ATOMS: atom_id res chain seq x y z
N MET A 1 6.48 -19.98 -19.08
CA MET A 1 5.67 -18.92 -19.74
C MET A 1 6.13 -17.56 -19.24
N PRO A 2 6.31 -16.54 -20.10
CA PRO A 2 6.65 -15.19 -19.65
C PRO A 2 5.58 -14.60 -18.72
N ASP A 3 5.99 -13.85 -17.69
CA ASP A 3 5.07 -13.03 -16.88
C ASP A 3 4.97 -11.62 -17.49
N THR A 4 3.77 -11.24 -17.93
CA THR A 4 3.52 -9.99 -18.65
C THR A 4 2.79 -8.94 -17.81
N ARG A 5 2.64 -9.14 -16.49
CA ARG A 5 1.79 -8.27 -15.66
C ARG A 5 2.37 -6.87 -15.49
N VAL A 6 3.68 -6.76 -15.26
CA VAL A 6 4.35 -5.49 -14.99
C VAL A 6 5.63 -5.41 -15.83
N PRO A 7 5.83 -4.36 -16.63
CA PRO A 7 7.08 -4.14 -17.35
C PRO A 7 8.28 -4.09 -16.38
N GLY A 8 9.38 -4.75 -16.72
CA GLY A 8 10.59 -4.78 -15.87
C GLY A 8 10.49 -5.68 -14.63
N PHE A 9 9.29 -6.05 -14.17
CA PHE A 9 9.12 -7.16 -13.21
C PHE A 9 9.42 -8.51 -13.89
N GLY A 10 9.28 -8.57 -15.22
CA GLY A 10 9.31 -9.78 -16.04
C GLY A 10 10.38 -10.82 -15.70
N GLY A 11 9.87 -12.03 -15.43
CA GLY A 11 10.60 -13.29 -15.41
C GLY A 11 9.76 -14.37 -16.12
N HIS A 12 10.04 -15.64 -15.85
CA HIS A 12 9.25 -16.76 -16.38
C HIS A 12 8.46 -17.42 -15.24
N ARG A 13 7.18 -17.71 -15.48
CA ARG A 13 6.43 -18.71 -14.70
C ARG A 13 6.83 -20.10 -15.17
N LEU A 14 7.25 -20.93 -14.22
CA LEU A 14 7.60 -22.33 -14.45
C LEU A 14 6.51 -23.21 -13.84
N LEU A 15 5.95 -24.09 -14.64
CA LEU A 15 5.07 -25.16 -14.16
C LEU A 15 5.93 -26.43 -14.19
N VAL A 16 6.28 -26.93 -13.02
CA VAL A 16 7.15 -28.10 -12.87
C VAL A 16 6.28 -29.28 -12.42
N SER A 17 6.51 -30.45 -13.02
CA SER A 17 5.90 -31.70 -12.57
C SER A 17 6.76 -32.29 -11.46
N GLY A 18 6.19 -32.52 -10.28
CA GLY A 18 6.92 -33.08 -9.13
C GLY A 18 6.42 -32.49 -7.80
N SER A 19 6.60 -33.23 -6.71
CA SER A 19 6.11 -32.84 -5.38
C SER A 19 7.10 -32.00 -4.57
N SER A 20 8.41 -32.00 -4.92
CA SER A 20 9.46 -31.43 -4.06
C SER A 20 10.06 -30.10 -4.56
N GLY A 21 9.92 -29.72 -5.84
CA GLY A 21 10.59 -28.52 -6.38
C GLY A 21 12.13 -28.57 -6.34
N GLU A 22 12.69 -29.72 -5.99
CA GLU A 22 14.11 -30.01 -5.91
C GLU A 22 14.67 -30.60 -7.20
N GLU A 23 13.79 -31.07 -8.10
CA GLU A 23 14.18 -31.53 -9.42
C GLU A 23 14.97 -30.47 -10.18
N PRO A 24 16.04 -30.85 -10.90
CA PRO A 24 16.83 -29.91 -11.68
C PRO A 24 15.92 -29.15 -12.66
N LEU A 25 15.94 -27.82 -12.56
CA LEU A 25 15.29 -26.99 -13.56
C LEU A 25 15.91 -27.25 -14.93
N ALA A 26 15.16 -27.01 -16.00
CA ALA A 26 15.68 -27.11 -17.37
C ALA A 26 17.03 -26.37 -17.49
N PRO A 27 17.99 -26.84 -18.31
CA PRO A 27 19.35 -26.31 -18.36
C PRO A 27 19.47 -24.78 -18.49
N LEU A 28 18.47 -24.14 -19.11
CA LEU A 28 18.35 -22.69 -19.23
C LEU A 28 18.32 -21.94 -17.87
N PHE A 29 17.91 -22.61 -16.79
CA PHE A 29 17.77 -22.06 -15.45
C PHE A 29 18.78 -22.64 -14.46
N ALA A 30 19.67 -23.54 -14.91
CA ALA A 30 20.60 -24.25 -14.03
C ALA A 30 21.62 -23.33 -13.36
N SER A 31 21.90 -22.16 -13.97
CA SER A 31 22.83 -21.16 -13.45
C SER A 31 22.18 -20.08 -12.57
N LEU A 32 20.86 -20.15 -12.34
CA LEU A 32 20.15 -19.17 -11.52
C LEU A 32 20.28 -19.50 -10.04
N GLU A 33 20.47 -18.47 -9.23
CA GLU A 33 20.43 -18.57 -7.78
C GLU A 33 18.99 -18.76 -7.30
N ARG A 34 18.80 -19.61 -6.28
CA ARG A 34 17.49 -19.82 -5.65
C ARG A 34 17.23 -18.67 -4.68
N ALA A 35 16.13 -17.96 -4.90
CA ALA A 35 15.60 -16.96 -3.97
C ALA A 35 14.48 -17.55 -3.10
N THR A 36 14.20 -16.92 -1.97
CA THR A 36 13.12 -17.32 -1.06
C THR A 36 11.76 -16.77 -1.53
N PRO A 37 10.64 -17.34 -1.03
CA PRO A 37 9.32 -16.74 -1.25
C PRO A 37 9.22 -15.29 -0.75
N ARG A 38 9.98 -14.95 0.30
CA ARG A 38 10.04 -13.59 0.85
C ARG A 38 10.72 -12.64 -0.13
N ASP A 39 11.82 -13.04 -0.76
CA ASP A 39 12.51 -12.22 -1.78
C ASP A 39 11.60 -11.95 -2.99
N TYR A 40 10.84 -12.97 -3.40
CA TYR A 40 9.81 -12.81 -4.43
C TYR A 40 8.74 -11.79 -4.01
N GLN A 41 8.23 -11.87 -2.78
CA GLN A 41 7.23 -10.94 -2.24
C GLN A 41 7.77 -9.49 -2.16
N VAL A 42 8.98 -9.29 -1.64
CA VAL A 42 9.64 -7.98 -1.61
C VAL A 42 9.74 -7.41 -3.02
N ARG A 43 10.21 -8.22 -3.99
CA ARG A 43 10.30 -7.80 -5.39
C ARG A 43 8.92 -7.43 -5.95
N ARG A 44 7.85 -8.15 -5.61
CA ARG A 44 6.48 -7.77 -6.02
C ARG A 44 6.09 -6.40 -5.48
N TYR A 45 6.37 -6.13 -4.21
CA TYR A 45 6.02 -4.87 -3.57
C TYR A 45 6.79 -3.69 -4.15
N LEU A 46 8.08 -3.83 -4.43
CA LEU A 46 8.87 -2.79 -5.11
C LEU A 46 8.32 -2.45 -6.52
N HIS A 47 7.67 -3.40 -7.18
CA HIS A 47 7.05 -3.20 -8.50
C HIS A 47 5.54 -2.89 -8.44
N GLY A 48 4.96 -2.72 -7.25
CA GLY A 48 3.53 -2.44 -7.11
C GLY A 48 2.61 -3.59 -7.53
N LEU A 49 3.11 -4.84 -7.51
CA LEU A 49 2.41 -6.01 -8.01
C LEU A 49 1.62 -6.72 -6.90
N ALA A 50 0.31 -6.49 -6.88
CA ALA A 50 -0.60 -7.22 -6.01
C ALA A 50 -0.86 -8.66 -6.50
N GLU A 51 -0.77 -9.64 -5.61
CA GLU A 51 -0.98 -11.06 -5.84
C GLU A 51 -1.52 -11.74 -4.56
N GLY A 52 -2.70 -12.37 -4.67
CA GLY A 52 -3.28 -13.14 -3.57
C GLY A 52 -4.24 -12.35 -2.67
N PRO A 53 -4.86 -13.02 -1.69
CA PRO A 53 -6.02 -12.50 -0.95
C PRO A 53 -5.71 -11.40 0.06
N LEU A 54 -4.46 -11.27 0.53
CA LEU A 54 -4.07 -10.20 1.46
C LEU A 54 -4.09 -8.83 0.78
N GLU A 55 -3.73 -8.82 -0.51
CA GLU A 55 -3.54 -7.62 -1.31
C GLU A 55 -4.75 -7.35 -2.22
N ILE A 56 -5.39 -8.42 -2.71
CA ILE A 56 -6.62 -8.40 -3.51
C ILE A 56 -7.72 -9.10 -2.70
N ARG A 57 -8.29 -8.38 -1.73
CA ARG A 57 -9.28 -8.96 -0.81
C ARG A 57 -10.53 -9.42 -1.54
N PRO A 58 -10.99 -10.66 -1.29
CA PRO A 58 -12.28 -11.13 -1.78
C PRO A 58 -13.41 -10.17 -1.38
N GLU A 59 -14.39 -9.99 -2.26
CA GLU A 59 -15.61 -9.19 -2.04
C GLU A 59 -15.40 -7.67 -1.84
N GLU A 60 -14.19 -7.22 -1.54
CA GLU A 60 -13.84 -5.80 -1.36
C GLU A 60 -13.08 -5.21 -2.55
N ALA A 61 -12.13 -5.97 -3.13
CA ALA A 61 -11.22 -5.45 -4.12
C ALA A 61 -11.90 -5.23 -5.48
N LEU A 62 -11.74 -4.02 -6.03
CA LEU A 62 -12.21 -3.71 -7.39
C LEU A 62 -11.09 -3.94 -8.41
N PRO A 63 -11.38 -4.51 -9.60
CA PRO A 63 -10.35 -4.83 -10.59
C PRO A 63 -9.50 -3.63 -11.01
N LEU A 64 -10.14 -2.48 -11.25
CA LEU A 64 -9.44 -1.25 -11.67
C LEU A 64 -8.66 -0.60 -10.52
N GLU A 65 -9.13 -0.75 -9.27
CA GLU A 65 -8.37 -0.27 -8.11
C GLU A 65 -7.15 -1.17 -7.82
N SER A 66 -7.25 -2.45 -8.16
CA SER A 66 -6.17 -3.43 -7.98
C SER A 66 -5.21 -3.51 -9.17
N ASN A 67 -5.26 -2.52 -10.08
CA ASN A 67 -4.44 -2.43 -11.29
C ASN A 67 -4.59 -3.61 -12.27
N ILE A 68 -5.66 -4.40 -12.19
CA ILE A 68 -5.87 -5.56 -13.08
C ILE A 68 -6.05 -5.10 -14.53
N ASP A 69 -6.60 -3.90 -14.74
CA ASP A 69 -6.68 -3.26 -16.06
C ASP A 69 -5.29 -2.92 -16.64
N LEU A 70 -4.34 -2.52 -15.78
CA LEU A 70 -2.96 -2.22 -16.17
C LEU A 70 -2.13 -3.50 -16.38
N MET A 71 -2.46 -4.57 -15.66
CA MET A 71 -1.80 -5.87 -15.74
C MET A 71 -2.35 -6.79 -16.85
N HIS A 72 -3.11 -6.24 -17.80
CA HIS A 72 -3.74 -6.99 -18.90
C HIS A 72 -4.71 -8.09 -18.45
N GLY A 73 -5.31 -7.97 -17.26
CA GLY A 73 -6.25 -8.95 -16.71
C GLY A 73 -7.73 -8.67 -17.02
N VAL A 74 -8.06 -7.52 -17.62
CA VAL A 74 -9.41 -7.16 -18.06
C VAL A 74 -9.43 -6.92 -19.56
N ASP A 75 -10.26 -7.68 -20.27
CA ASP A 75 -10.60 -7.39 -21.66
C ASP A 75 -11.96 -6.67 -21.70
N PHE A 76 -11.98 -5.45 -22.27
CA PHE A 76 -13.19 -4.65 -22.42
C PHE A 76 -13.96 -4.97 -23.71
N ARG A 77 -13.40 -5.80 -24.60
CA ARG A 77 -13.98 -6.18 -25.90
C ARG A 77 -14.53 -7.61 -25.93
N LYS A 78 -14.27 -8.42 -24.90
CA LYS A 78 -14.83 -9.78 -24.78
C LYS A 78 -16.34 -9.74 -24.51
N GLY A 79 -16.98 -10.88 -24.72
CA GLY A 79 -18.38 -11.10 -24.35
C GLY A 79 -18.63 -11.07 -22.84
N CYS A 80 -19.87 -11.35 -22.44
CA CYS A 80 -20.32 -11.17 -21.06
C CYS A 80 -19.57 -12.02 -20.03
N TYR A 81 -19.25 -11.43 -18.87
CA TYR A 81 -18.69 -12.11 -17.71
C TYR A 81 -19.26 -11.53 -16.40
N VAL A 82 -19.15 -12.29 -15.30
CA VAL A 82 -19.67 -11.88 -13.99
C VAL A 82 -18.95 -10.62 -13.51
N GLY A 83 -19.70 -9.60 -13.07
CA GLY A 83 -19.12 -8.33 -12.61
C GLY A 83 -18.70 -7.35 -13.71
N GLN A 84 -18.97 -7.67 -14.98
CA GLN A 84 -18.61 -6.83 -16.13
C GLN A 84 -19.25 -5.43 -16.05
N GLU A 85 -20.54 -5.33 -15.71
CA GLU A 85 -21.28 -4.06 -15.69
C GLU A 85 -20.59 -3.01 -14.82
N LEU A 86 -20.21 -3.38 -13.59
CA LEU A 86 -19.51 -2.49 -12.66
C LEU A 86 -18.12 -2.10 -13.21
N THR A 87 -17.40 -3.07 -13.76
CA THR A 87 -16.04 -2.88 -14.30
C THR A 87 -16.04 -1.92 -15.49
N ILE A 88 -16.98 -2.10 -16.42
CA ILE A 88 -17.18 -1.27 -17.61
C ILE A 88 -17.65 0.13 -17.21
N ARG A 89 -18.62 0.23 -16.28
CA ARG A 89 -19.09 1.52 -15.78
C ARG A 89 -17.94 2.33 -15.17
N THR A 90 -17.10 1.74 -14.33
CA THR A 90 -15.95 2.43 -13.74
C THR A 90 -14.95 2.86 -14.83
N LYS A 91 -14.75 2.06 -15.88
CA LYS A 91 -13.89 2.43 -17.01
C LYS A 91 -14.43 3.63 -17.81
N HIS A 92 -15.72 3.63 -18.15
CA HIS A 92 -16.33 4.65 -19.01
C HIS A 92 -16.71 5.94 -18.28
N THR A 93 -17.04 5.86 -16.99
CA THR A 93 -17.19 7.06 -16.14
C THR A 93 -15.86 7.78 -15.91
N GLY A 94 -14.73 7.15 -16.31
CA GLY A 94 -13.49 7.82 -16.65
C GLY A 94 -12.53 8.09 -15.49
N VAL A 95 -12.88 7.75 -14.25
CA VAL A 95 -12.14 8.23 -13.08
C VAL A 95 -11.90 7.10 -12.06
N VAL A 96 -10.80 6.38 -12.21
CA VAL A 96 -10.30 5.45 -11.18
C VAL A 96 -9.58 6.25 -10.10
N ARG A 97 -10.29 6.57 -9.01
CA ARG A 97 -9.80 7.49 -7.96
C ARG A 97 -8.80 6.85 -6.99
N LYS A 98 -8.86 5.53 -6.84
CA LYS A 98 -8.01 4.76 -5.94
C LYS A 98 -7.25 3.70 -6.72
N ARG A 99 -5.97 3.51 -6.41
CA ARG A 99 -5.17 2.40 -6.94
C ARG A 99 -4.25 1.86 -5.86
N ILE A 100 -3.92 0.57 -5.97
CA ILE A 100 -2.84 -0.02 -5.20
C ILE A 100 -1.52 0.61 -5.66
N LEU A 101 -0.76 1.17 -4.72
CA LEU A 101 0.56 1.74 -4.95
C LEU A 101 1.59 1.05 -4.06
N PRO A 102 2.84 0.92 -4.53
CA PRO A 102 3.93 0.51 -3.68
C PRO A 102 4.28 1.62 -2.69
N VAL A 103 4.58 1.25 -1.46
CA VAL A 103 4.91 2.19 -0.38
C VAL A 103 6.11 1.68 0.42
N ARG A 104 6.87 2.64 0.97
CA ARG A 104 7.96 2.39 1.91
C ARG A 104 7.63 3.02 3.25
N LEU A 105 7.78 2.24 4.31
CA LEU A 105 7.72 2.70 5.69
C LEU A 105 9.08 3.24 6.11
N TYR A 106 9.06 4.35 6.84
CA TYR A 106 10.23 4.96 7.45
C TYR A 106 9.82 5.71 8.71
N ASP A 107 10.75 5.94 9.63
CA ASP A 107 10.49 6.74 10.82
C ASP A 107 10.37 8.21 10.43
N LEU A 108 9.29 8.89 10.81
CA LEU A 108 9.07 10.31 10.50
C LEU A 108 10.14 11.23 11.10
N ARG A 109 10.88 10.76 12.12
CA ARG A 109 12.01 11.45 12.74
C ARG A 109 13.31 11.25 11.97
N SER A 110 13.37 10.27 11.06
CA SER A 110 14.52 10.02 10.19
C SER A 110 14.44 10.85 8.91
N GLU A 111 15.54 10.89 8.16
CA GLU A 111 15.58 11.55 6.85
C GLU A 111 14.62 10.85 5.88
N GLU A 112 13.89 11.66 5.10
CA GLU A 112 12.94 11.15 4.12
C GLU A 112 13.69 10.33 3.04
N PRO A 113 13.28 9.08 2.77
CA PRO A 113 13.98 8.28 1.80
C PRO A 113 13.82 8.81 0.37
N GLU A 114 14.92 8.84 -0.38
CA GLU A 114 14.93 9.31 -1.78
C GLU A 114 14.31 8.31 -2.76
N SER A 115 14.25 7.02 -2.39
CA SER A 115 13.85 5.93 -3.27
C SER A 115 13.03 4.85 -2.58
N LEU A 116 12.21 4.16 -3.38
CA LEU A 116 11.48 2.97 -2.98
C LEU A 116 12.43 1.76 -3.02
N GLU A 117 13.06 1.48 -1.89
CA GLU A 117 14.01 0.39 -1.74
C GLU A 117 13.73 -0.43 -0.48
N PHE A 118 14.04 -1.71 -0.57
CA PHE A 118 13.98 -2.63 0.56
C PHE A 118 15.27 -2.52 1.38
N VAL A 119 15.12 -2.34 2.69
CA VAL A 119 16.24 -2.19 3.63
C VAL A 119 16.01 -3.14 4.80
N GLU A 120 17.07 -3.85 5.19
CA GLU A 120 17.12 -4.65 6.41
C GLU A 120 18.05 -4.03 7.43
N GLY A 121 17.68 -4.09 8.70
CA GLY A 121 18.50 -3.58 9.79
C GLY A 121 17.70 -3.33 11.06
N GLU A 122 18.43 -3.01 12.12
CA GLU A 122 17.82 -2.50 13.35
C GLU A 122 17.32 -1.06 13.14
N GLY A 123 16.22 -0.70 13.79
CA GLY A 123 15.64 0.65 13.68
C GLY A 123 14.76 0.91 12.45
N ILE A 124 14.49 -0.11 11.62
CA ILE A 124 13.48 0.00 10.56
C ILE A 124 12.06 -0.17 11.12
N VAL A 125 11.11 0.58 10.58
CA VAL A 125 9.68 0.32 10.79
C VAL A 125 9.32 -0.97 10.06
N LYS A 126 8.85 -1.98 10.80
CA LYS A 126 8.48 -3.29 10.26
C LYS A 126 7.01 -3.30 9.86
N ALA A 127 6.76 -3.64 8.61
CA ALA A 127 5.43 -3.85 8.04
C ALA A 127 4.65 -4.92 8.81
N GLU A 128 5.36 -5.90 9.38
CA GLU A 128 4.79 -6.97 10.19
C GLU A 128 4.12 -6.45 11.48
N ASP A 129 4.51 -5.26 11.96
CA ASP A 129 3.90 -4.62 13.13
C ASP A 129 2.63 -3.82 12.78
N VAL A 130 2.31 -3.70 11.49
CA VAL A 130 1.14 -2.97 10.99
C VAL A 130 0.03 -3.96 10.62
N PRO A 131 -1.18 -3.84 11.18
CA PRO A 131 -2.26 -4.78 10.88
C PRO A 131 -2.71 -4.64 9.42
N GLU A 132 -2.59 -5.75 8.70
CA GLU A 132 -2.96 -5.90 7.29
C GLU A 132 -4.42 -5.50 7.07
N GLY A 133 -4.65 -4.56 6.16
CA GLY A 133 -6.01 -4.19 5.80
C GLY A 133 -6.82 -3.49 6.86
N VAL A 134 -6.23 -3.10 7.98
CA VAL A 134 -6.93 -2.34 9.02
C VAL A 134 -6.39 -0.92 9.09
N ALA A 135 -5.08 -0.73 8.96
CA ALA A 135 -4.49 0.60 9.09
C ALA A 135 -4.89 1.57 7.97
N ASP A 136 -5.38 2.74 8.38
CA ASP A 136 -5.64 3.87 7.51
C ASP A 136 -4.34 4.63 7.23
N VAL A 137 -4.17 5.04 5.97
CA VAL A 137 -3.15 6.01 5.56
C VAL A 137 -3.76 7.40 5.71
N LYS A 138 -3.17 8.25 6.55
CA LYS A 138 -3.66 9.60 6.81
C LYS A 138 -2.58 10.65 6.57
N LYS A 139 -2.99 11.82 6.11
CA LYS A 139 -2.10 12.98 6.00
C LYS A 139 -1.71 13.43 7.41
N ILE A 140 -0.41 13.66 7.62
CA ILE A 140 0.13 14.24 8.85
C ILE A 140 0.09 15.76 8.70
N ALA A 141 -0.34 16.47 9.75
CA ALA A 141 -0.34 17.93 9.73
C ALA A 141 1.09 18.47 9.86
N ASP A 142 1.46 19.44 9.03
CA ASP A 142 2.73 20.15 9.15
C ASP A 142 2.79 20.83 10.53
N GLY A 143 3.73 20.41 11.38
CA GLY A 143 3.90 20.92 12.73
C GLY A 143 3.42 20.02 13.87
N ALA A 144 3.10 18.75 13.63
CA ALA A 144 3.02 17.74 14.68
C ALA A 144 4.45 17.37 15.17
N GLN A 145 5.16 18.34 15.75
CA GLN A 145 6.14 18.00 16.77
C GLN A 145 5.34 17.58 17.99
N GLN A 146 5.57 16.36 18.47
CA GLN A 146 4.95 15.82 19.67
C GLN A 146 5.04 16.84 20.80
N GLN A 147 3.92 17.16 21.42
CA GLN A 147 3.95 17.70 22.77
C GLN A 147 4.31 16.53 23.67
N ASP A 148 5.59 16.46 24.05
CA ASP A 148 6.02 15.63 25.16
C ASP A 148 5.13 15.98 26.37
N ALA A 149 4.38 15.00 26.86
CA ALA A 149 3.59 15.15 28.07
C ALA A 149 4.54 15.18 29.28
N GLU A 150 5.09 16.36 29.58
CA GLU A 150 5.76 16.59 30.86
C GLU A 150 4.74 16.42 32.00
N VAL A 151 5.05 15.47 32.90
CA VAL A 151 4.31 15.21 34.13
C VAL A 151 4.47 16.42 35.06
N GLY A 152 3.48 17.33 35.07
CA GLY A 152 3.49 18.41 36.06
C GLY A 152 2.57 19.59 35.80
N GLN A 153 1.37 19.53 36.39
CA GLN A 153 0.54 20.66 36.86
C GLN A 153 -0.38 21.43 35.89
N ALA A 154 -1.62 21.57 36.37
CA ALA A 154 -2.74 22.45 35.99
C ALA A 154 -3.40 22.21 34.62
N ALA A 155 -4.63 21.70 34.69
CA ALA A 155 -5.52 21.40 33.57
C ALA A 155 -5.86 22.65 32.73
N ALA A 156 -5.32 22.70 31.51
CA ALA A 156 -5.89 23.48 30.43
C ALA A 156 -7.18 22.80 29.90
N PRO A 157 -8.18 23.55 29.41
CA PRO A 157 -9.43 22.97 28.91
C PRO A 157 -9.13 22.01 27.75
N PRO A 158 -9.91 20.91 27.59
CA PRO A 158 -9.61 19.88 26.61
C PRO A 158 -9.58 20.50 25.21
N ALA A 159 -8.43 20.37 24.55
CA ALA A 159 -8.27 20.74 23.15
C ALA A 159 -9.39 20.06 22.36
N ARG A 160 -10.17 20.84 21.61
CA ARG A 160 -11.22 20.31 20.73
C ARG A 160 -10.62 19.18 19.90
N ARG A 161 -11.18 17.97 20.02
CA ARG A 161 -10.84 16.78 19.23
C ARG A 161 -10.69 17.23 17.77
N ARG A 162 -9.45 17.27 17.27
CA ARG A 162 -9.20 17.62 15.87
C ARG A 162 -9.98 16.60 15.05
N LYS A 163 -10.86 17.08 14.18
CA LYS A 163 -11.67 16.20 13.34
C LYS A 163 -10.70 15.55 12.37
N ASP A 164 -10.40 14.26 12.60
CA ASP A 164 -9.54 13.47 11.74
C ASP A 164 -9.91 13.72 10.26
N GLY A 165 -8.92 14.12 9.48
CA GLY A 165 -9.09 14.32 8.04
C GLY A 165 -9.54 13.03 7.36
N ARG A 166 -10.11 13.15 6.16
CA ARG A 166 -10.52 11.99 5.37
C ARG A 166 -9.30 11.12 5.09
N SER A 167 -9.42 9.80 5.31
CA SER A 167 -8.35 8.84 5.00
C SER A 167 -7.89 8.95 3.54
N ALA A 168 -6.56 9.00 3.36
CA ALA A 168 -5.87 9.08 2.07
C ALA A 168 -5.73 7.70 1.41
N GLY A 169 -5.84 6.62 2.20
CA GLY A 169 -5.73 5.26 1.70
C GLY A 169 -5.83 4.21 2.80
N LYS A 170 -5.60 2.95 2.44
CA LYS A 170 -5.58 1.83 3.39
C LYS A 170 -4.33 1.00 3.17
N TRP A 171 -3.60 0.70 4.24
CA TRP A 171 -2.54 -0.30 4.20
C TRP A 171 -3.11 -1.67 3.82
N LEU A 172 -2.42 -2.42 2.96
CA LEU A 172 -2.87 -3.74 2.55
C LEU A 172 -2.02 -4.83 3.20
N ALA A 173 -0.75 -4.91 2.84
CA ALA A 173 0.22 -5.88 3.34
C ALA A 173 1.64 -5.38 3.04
N GLY A 174 2.64 -5.92 3.72
CA GLY A 174 4.04 -5.58 3.51
C GLY A 174 5.02 -6.59 4.11
N VAL A 175 6.30 -6.40 3.82
CA VAL A 175 7.43 -7.16 4.35
C VAL A 175 8.56 -6.19 4.67
N GLY A 176 9.13 -6.28 5.87
CA GLY A 176 10.14 -5.33 6.34
C GLY A 176 9.67 -3.90 6.17
N ASN A 177 10.41 -3.05 5.44
CA ASN A 177 10.04 -1.64 5.28
C ASN A 177 9.19 -1.34 4.03
N VAL A 178 8.73 -2.34 3.25
CA VAL A 178 7.99 -2.10 2.00
C VAL A 178 6.66 -2.84 1.96
N GLY A 179 5.72 -2.33 1.19
CA GLY A 179 4.42 -2.97 1.03
C GLY A 179 3.54 -2.32 -0.02
N LEU A 180 2.26 -2.66 0.04
CA LEU A 180 1.22 -2.14 -0.84
C LEU A 180 0.15 -1.41 -0.02
N ALA A 181 -0.32 -0.28 -0.54
CA ALA A 181 -1.43 0.45 0.02
C ALA A 181 -2.44 0.83 -1.07
N LEU A 182 -3.73 0.78 -0.75
CA LEU A 182 -4.79 1.30 -1.59
C LEU A 182 -4.87 2.82 -1.41
N CYS A 183 -4.31 3.58 -2.33
CA CYS A 183 -4.12 5.02 -2.21
C CYS A 183 -5.13 5.78 -3.06
N ARG A 184 -5.60 6.92 -2.57
CA ARG A 184 -6.34 7.89 -3.37
C ARG A 184 -5.37 8.73 -4.18
N LEU A 185 -5.46 8.61 -5.49
CA LEU A 185 -4.49 9.20 -6.42
C LEU A 185 -4.39 10.72 -6.22
N GLU A 186 -5.50 11.44 -6.20
CA GLU A 186 -5.47 12.91 -6.08
C GLU A 186 -4.98 13.42 -4.72
N MET A 187 -4.93 12.58 -3.69
CA MET A 187 -4.43 12.96 -2.36
C MET A 187 -2.95 12.65 -2.17
N MET A 188 -2.48 11.55 -2.75
CA MET A 188 -1.13 11.01 -2.51
C MET A 188 -0.17 11.18 -3.69
N THR A 189 -0.68 11.58 -4.85
CA THR A 189 0.10 11.72 -6.09
C THR A 189 -0.31 12.98 -6.83
N ASP A 190 0.53 13.43 -7.76
CA ASP A 190 0.26 14.52 -8.68
C ASP A 190 -0.72 14.15 -9.82
N VAL A 191 -1.20 12.90 -9.85
CA VAL A 191 -2.16 12.42 -10.84
C VAL A 191 -3.51 13.13 -10.68
N LYS A 192 -3.91 13.84 -11.73
CA LYS A 192 -5.26 14.42 -11.86
C LYS A 192 -6.20 13.40 -12.45
N VAL A 193 -7.21 12.96 -11.67
CA VAL A 193 -8.13 11.91 -12.13
C VAL A 193 -9.40 12.52 -12.74
N ALA A 194 -9.82 13.71 -12.32
CA ALA A 194 -10.90 14.48 -12.94
C ALA A 194 -10.40 15.78 -13.60
N ALA A 195 -11.18 16.31 -14.56
CA ALA A 195 -10.87 17.57 -15.24
C ALA A 195 -10.79 18.76 -14.28
N GLU A 196 -11.64 18.78 -13.25
CA GLU A 196 -11.61 19.70 -12.11
C GLU A 196 -10.95 19.03 -10.89
N GLY A 197 -9.77 18.43 -11.08
CA GLY A 197 -9.06 17.67 -10.04
C GLY A 197 -9.01 18.39 -8.69
N MET A 198 -8.87 17.62 -7.61
CA MET A 198 -8.87 18.17 -6.26
C MET A 198 -7.72 19.18 -6.08
N GLY A 199 -8.07 20.46 -5.90
CA GLY A 199 -7.09 21.51 -5.65
C GLY A 199 -6.44 21.39 -4.27
N PRO A 200 -5.33 22.11 -4.02
CA PRO A 200 -4.64 22.07 -2.72
C PRO A 200 -5.55 22.44 -1.54
N ALA A 201 -6.43 23.43 -1.74
CA ALA A 201 -7.39 23.89 -0.74
C ALA A 201 -8.50 22.86 -0.43
N SER A 202 -8.74 21.88 -1.32
CA SER A 202 -9.70 20.79 -1.12
C SER A 202 -9.03 19.47 -0.71
N GLY A 203 -7.75 19.52 -0.32
CA GLY A 203 -7.00 18.35 0.15
C GLY A 203 -6.32 17.54 -0.95
N GLY A 204 -6.12 18.14 -2.14
CA GLY A 204 -5.27 17.57 -3.18
C GLY A 204 -3.79 17.52 -2.80
N TYR A 205 -3.05 16.66 -3.46
CA TYR A 205 -1.62 16.44 -3.24
C TYR A 205 -0.79 17.73 -3.39
N GLN A 206 0.20 17.89 -2.53
CA GLN A 206 1.25 18.90 -2.64
C GLN A 206 2.61 18.23 -2.36
N PRO A 207 3.68 18.63 -3.07
CA PRO A 207 5.03 18.17 -2.74
C PRO A 207 5.37 18.44 -1.26
N GLY A 208 6.00 17.46 -0.61
CA GLY A 208 6.36 17.53 0.82
C GLY A 208 5.25 17.12 1.79
N MET A 209 4.05 16.75 1.32
CA MET A 209 3.03 16.17 2.20
C MET A 209 3.50 14.83 2.76
N LYS A 210 3.41 14.69 4.09
CA LYS A 210 3.72 13.44 4.79
C LYS A 210 2.45 12.65 5.12
N PHE A 211 2.58 11.33 5.11
CA PHE A 211 1.50 10.41 5.42
C PHE A 211 1.95 9.42 6.50
N GLY A 212 1.06 9.12 7.43
CA GLY A 212 1.26 8.18 8.52
C GLY A 212 0.22 7.07 8.49
N LEU A 213 0.49 6.02 9.25
CA LEU A 213 -0.41 4.90 9.46
C LEU A 213 -1.09 5.02 10.82
N LYS A 214 -2.41 4.82 10.84
CA LYS A 214 -3.22 4.86 12.05
C LYS A 214 -4.22 3.70 12.06
N TRP A 215 -4.33 3.00 13.18
CA TRP A 215 -5.31 1.93 13.39
C TRP A 215 -5.78 1.89 14.84
N THR A 216 -6.88 1.19 15.12
CA THR A 216 -7.34 0.96 16.49
C THR A 216 -6.87 -0.39 16.98
N VAL A 217 -6.49 -0.47 18.26
CA VAL A 217 -6.22 -1.74 18.95
C VAL A 217 -7.30 -1.92 20.01
N GLU A 218 -8.07 -3.00 19.91
CA GLU A 218 -8.99 -3.40 20.97
C GLU A 218 -8.18 -3.93 22.16
N GLY A 219 -8.26 -3.23 23.30
CA GLY A 219 -7.68 -3.67 24.57
C GLY A 219 -8.75 -3.83 25.65
N GLU A 220 -8.45 -4.64 26.67
CA GLU A 220 -9.24 -4.77 27.91
C GLU A 220 -9.26 -3.41 28.64
N GLY A 221 -10.18 -2.52 28.26
CA GLY A 221 -10.28 -1.15 28.78
C GLY A 221 -10.85 -0.10 27.82
N GLY A 222 -11.12 -0.47 26.55
CA GLY A 222 -11.71 0.41 25.54
C GLY A 222 -10.83 0.57 24.28
N GLU A 223 -11.43 1.09 23.21
CA GLU A 223 -10.79 1.33 21.91
C GLU A 223 -9.71 2.42 22.05
N LYS A 224 -8.44 2.06 21.81
CA LYS A 224 -7.31 3.02 21.76
C LYS A 224 -6.83 3.14 20.31
N ASP A 225 -6.77 4.36 19.80
CA ASP A 225 -6.09 4.68 18.55
C ASP A 225 -4.58 4.42 18.75
N LYS A 226 -4.00 3.45 18.04
CA LYS A 226 -2.55 3.38 17.84
C LYS A 226 -2.22 4.09 16.53
N GLU A 227 -1.66 5.27 16.66
CA GLU A 227 -0.83 5.84 15.62
C GLU A 227 0.54 5.15 15.73
N PHE A 228 1.33 5.08 14.65
CA PHE A 228 2.76 4.77 14.80
C PHE A 228 3.45 5.98 15.46
N GLU A 229 3.06 6.29 16.69
CA GLU A 229 3.82 7.06 17.67
C GLU A 229 4.52 6.02 18.54
N LEU A 230 5.84 6.13 18.63
CA LEU A 230 6.63 5.20 19.41
C LEU A 230 6.31 5.43 20.89
N ASP A 231 5.61 4.48 21.50
CA ASP A 231 5.78 4.25 22.93
C ASP A 231 7.11 3.47 23.10
N GLU A 232 7.92 3.96 24.04
CA GLU A 232 9.29 3.53 24.41
C GLU A 232 9.47 2.01 24.63
#